data_AF-A0A662W8W5-F1
#
_entry.id   AF-A0A662W8W5-F1
#
_cell.length_a   1.000
_cell.length_b   1.000
_cell.length_c   1.000
_cell.angle_alpha   90.00
_cell.angle_beta   90.00
_cell.angle_gamma   90.00
#
_symmetry.space_group_name_H-M   'P 1'
#
loop_
_entity.id
_entity.type
_entity.pdbx_description
1 polymer ?
#
loop_
_entity_poly.entity_id
_entity_poly.type
_entity_poly.pdbx_seq_one_letter_code
_entity_poly.pdbx_strand_id
1 'polypeptide(L)'
;MRRLTIAIGIVTAIIIAVLAALILGTYATVSAENYNNLGVQEYEKGNYEKAIEYFTKAIELKPDYAEAYFNRGLAHFKTGSYYNKEPYEKAIQDFTKAIELKPDFVDAYYHRGLAYIQFVHYYRKPFSQDIIDKFNKAVNDFNKVLELDPNYALAYAGLGNAYYRYGEWVKADNFYDKALENKDLILAKAGKEG
;
A
#
# COMPACT_ATOMS: atom_id res chain seq x y z
N MET A 1 -18.76 9.27 -55.91
CA MET A 1 -18.37 7.90 -55.53
C MET A 1 -17.02 7.81 -54.83
N ARG A 2 -15.90 8.31 -55.39
CA ARG A 2 -14.56 8.25 -54.74
C ARG A 2 -14.47 8.76 -53.28
N ARG A 3 -15.12 9.88 -52.94
CA ARG A 3 -15.10 10.45 -51.58
C ARG A 3 -15.79 9.58 -50.53
N LEU A 4 -16.84 8.84 -50.92
CA LEU A 4 -17.61 7.98 -50.03
C LEU A 4 -16.83 6.70 -49.69
N THR A 5 -16.12 6.13 -50.65
CA THR A 5 -15.26 4.94 -50.46
C THR A 5 -14.08 5.22 -49.53
N ILE A 6 -13.46 6.40 -49.65
CA ILE A 6 -12.37 6.84 -48.76
C ILE A 6 -12.88 7.01 -47.32
N ALA A 7 -14.05 7.64 -47.14
CA ALA A 7 -14.65 7.84 -45.83
C ALA A 7 -14.97 6.50 -45.12
N ILE A 8 -15.52 5.52 -45.85
CA ILE A 8 -15.80 4.19 -45.30
C ILE A 8 -14.51 3.48 -44.87
N GLY A 9 -13.45 3.54 -45.70
CA GLY A 9 -12.15 2.93 -45.37
C GLY A 9 -11.47 3.54 -44.13
N ILE A 10 -11.62 4.84 -43.91
CA ILE A 10 -11.11 5.52 -42.72
C ILE A 10 -11.89 5.06 -41.47
N VAL A 11 -13.21 5.01 -41.56
CA VAL A 11 -14.07 4.60 -40.44
C VAL A 11 -13.81 3.15 -40.04
N THR A 12 -13.66 2.23 -40.99
CA THR A 12 -13.36 0.83 -40.69
C THR A 12 -11.97 0.67 -40.05
N ALA A 13 -10.96 1.39 -40.53
CA ALA A 13 -9.62 1.37 -39.95
C ALA A 13 -9.62 1.90 -38.49
N ILE A 14 -10.37 2.96 -38.22
CA ILE A 14 -10.54 3.50 -36.85
C ILE A 14 -11.22 2.47 -35.95
N ILE A 15 -12.29 1.81 -36.41
CA ILE A 15 -12.99 0.79 -35.61
C ILE A 15 -12.04 -0.38 -35.28
N ILE A 16 -11.26 -0.86 -36.25
CA ILE A 16 -10.28 -1.93 -36.02
C ILE A 16 -9.21 -1.49 -35.01
N ALA A 17 -8.70 -0.27 -35.13
CA ALA A 17 -7.70 0.25 -34.19
C ALA A 17 -8.25 0.35 -32.75
N VAL A 18 -9.49 0.83 -32.59
CA VAL A 18 -10.16 0.89 -31.28
C VAL A 18 -10.39 -0.50 -30.71
N LEU A 19 -10.90 -1.45 -31.51
CA LEU A 19 -11.11 -2.83 -31.07
C LEU A 19 -9.78 -3.52 -30.68
N ALA A 20 -8.72 -3.31 -31.46
CA ALA A 20 -7.39 -3.83 -31.13
C ALA A 20 -6.85 -3.25 -29.82
N ALA A 21 -7.02 -1.94 -29.59
CA ALA A 21 -6.63 -1.30 -28.34
C ALA A 21 -7.43 -1.84 -27.14
N LEU A 22 -8.73 -2.07 -27.30
CA LEU A 22 -9.57 -2.67 -26.25
C LEU A 22 -9.13 -4.11 -25.94
N ILE A 23 -8.88 -4.94 -26.95
CA ILE A 23 -8.41 -6.32 -26.76
C ILE A 23 -7.05 -6.33 -26.05
N LEU A 24 -6.10 -5.50 -26.49
CA LEU A 24 -4.80 -5.38 -25.83
C LEU A 24 -4.90 -4.89 -24.38
N GLY A 25 -5.77 -3.92 -24.11
CA GLY A 25 -6.03 -3.43 -22.76
C GLY A 25 -6.64 -4.49 -21.85
N THR A 26 -7.61 -5.28 -22.35
CA THR A 26 -8.18 -6.40 -21.58
C THR A 26 -7.15 -7.49 -21.31
N TYR A 27 -6.32 -7.84 -22.30
CA TYR A 27 -5.25 -8.82 -22.14
C TYR A 27 -4.21 -8.36 -21.11
N ALA A 28 -3.76 -7.11 -21.18
CA ALA A 28 -2.83 -6.54 -20.22
C ALA A 28 -3.40 -6.56 -18.80
N THR A 29 -4.69 -6.23 -18.64
CA THR A 29 -5.37 -6.23 -17.34
C THR A 29 -5.44 -7.63 -16.74
N VAL A 30 -5.93 -8.62 -17.49
CA VAL A 30 -6.02 -10.02 -17.01
C VAL A 30 -4.63 -10.58 -16.70
N SER A 31 -3.64 -10.26 -17.52
CA SER A 31 -2.25 -10.66 -17.28
C SER A 31 -1.68 -10.03 -16.00
N ALA A 32 -1.94 -8.74 -15.76
CA ALA A 32 -1.52 -8.04 -14.54
C ALA A 32 -2.16 -8.64 -13.27
N GLU A 33 -3.45 -8.96 -13.31
CA GLU A 33 -4.17 -9.63 -12.21
C GLU A 33 -3.58 -11.00 -11.90
N ASN A 34 -3.28 -11.80 -12.94
CA ASN A 34 -2.63 -13.10 -12.76
C ASN A 34 -1.26 -12.98 -12.09
N TYR A 35 -0.43 -12.04 -12.54
CA TYR A 35 0.87 -11.80 -11.91
C TYR A 35 0.73 -11.30 -10.47
N ASN A 36 -0.24 -10.42 -10.18
CA ASN A 36 -0.50 -10.00 -8.80
C ASN A 36 -0.88 -11.21 -7.92
N ASN A 37 -1.76 -12.09 -8.40
CA ASN A 37 -2.18 -13.28 -7.66
C ASN A 37 -1.01 -14.26 -7.40
N LEU A 38 -0.12 -14.45 -8.39
CA LEU A 38 1.11 -15.23 -8.20
C LEU A 38 2.02 -14.58 -7.16
N GLY A 39 2.14 -13.26 -7.18
CA GLY A 39 2.88 -12.50 -6.17
C GLY A 39 2.32 -12.71 -4.76
N VAL A 40 1.00 -12.66 -4.59
CA VAL A 40 0.33 -12.95 -3.31
C VAL A 40 0.64 -14.37 -2.82
N GLN A 41 0.56 -15.37 -3.71
CA GLN A 41 0.87 -16.75 -3.35
C GLN A 41 2.33 -16.94 -2.89
N GLU A 42 3.29 -16.28 -3.54
CA GLU A 42 4.69 -16.34 -3.10
C GLU A 42 4.90 -15.57 -1.80
N TYR A 43 4.21 -14.45 -1.59
CA TYR A 43 4.23 -13.69 -0.34
C TYR A 43 3.75 -14.55 0.84
N GLU A 44 2.63 -15.27 0.67
CA GLU A 44 2.07 -16.17 1.69
C GLU A 44 3.02 -17.32 2.04
N LYS A 45 3.83 -17.79 1.08
CA LYS A 45 4.89 -18.78 1.30
C LYS A 45 6.14 -18.18 1.96
N GLY A 46 6.21 -16.87 2.12
CA GLY A 46 7.38 -16.15 2.64
C GLY A 46 8.48 -15.92 1.60
N ASN A 47 8.23 -16.21 0.32
CA ASN A 47 9.17 -16.00 -0.79
C ASN A 47 9.10 -14.55 -1.28
N TYR A 48 9.47 -13.59 -0.43
CA TYR A 48 9.21 -12.17 -0.66
C TYR A 48 9.92 -11.60 -1.90
N GLU A 49 11.13 -12.05 -2.23
CA GLU A 49 11.86 -11.60 -3.42
C GLU A 49 11.11 -12.02 -4.70
N LYS A 50 10.62 -13.25 -4.74
CA LYS A 50 9.83 -13.75 -5.88
C LYS A 50 8.47 -13.06 -5.98
N ALA A 51 7.86 -12.76 -4.82
CA ALA A 51 6.65 -11.96 -4.78
C ALA A 51 6.87 -10.56 -5.39
N ILE A 52 7.98 -9.89 -5.05
CA ILE A 52 8.37 -8.58 -5.62
C ILE A 52 8.50 -8.65 -7.14
N GLU A 53 9.12 -9.71 -7.68
CA GLU A 53 9.24 -9.90 -9.14
C GLU A 53 7.87 -9.98 -9.81
N TYR A 54 6.94 -10.77 -9.24
CA TYR A 54 5.60 -10.92 -9.80
C TYR A 54 4.77 -9.63 -9.68
N PHE A 55 4.81 -8.92 -8.55
CA PHE A 55 4.14 -7.64 -8.43
C PHE A 55 4.72 -6.59 -9.39
N THR A 56 6.02 -6.62 -9.63
CA THR A 56 6.67 -5.72 -10.61
C THR A 56 6.14 -5.96 -12.01
N LYS A 57 6.00 -7.23 -12.44
CA LYS A 57 5.38 -7.57 -13.73
C LYS A 57 3.92 -7.10 -13.81
N ALA A 58 3.16 -7.23 -12.72
CA ALA A 58 1.80 -6.73 -12.66
C ALA A 58 1.73 -5.20 -12.87
N ILE A 59 2.64 -4.46 -12.23
CA ILE A 59 2.76 -3.00 -12.35
C ILE A 59 3.22 -2.58 -13.76
N GLU A 60 4.16 -3.30 -14.38
CA GLU A 60 4.62 -3.02 -15.76
C GLU A 60 3.47 -3.17 -16.77
N LEU A 61 2.58 -4.14 -16.56
CA LEU A 61 1.41 -4.38 -17.42
C LEU A 61 0.26 -3.42 -17.13
N LYS A 62 0.10 -3.01 -15.86
CA LYS A 62 -0.97 -2.12 -15.40
C LYS A 62 -0.39 -1.09 -14.39
N PRO A 63 0.15 0.04 -14.87
CA PRO A 63 0.80 1.05 -14.01
C PRO A 63 -0.14 1.81 -13.06
N ASP A 64 -1.46 1.67 -13.21
CA ASP A 64 -2.49 2.24 -12.34
C ASP A 64 -3.07 1.19 -11.36
N TYR A 65 -2.41 0.05 -11.19
CA TYR A 65 -2.87 -1.03 -10.31
C TYR A 65 -2.47 -0.80 -8.85
N ALA A 66 -3.30 -0.05 -8.11
CA ALA A 66 -3.04 0.32 -6.71
C ALA A 66 -2.73 -0.88 -5.80
N GLU A 67 -3.47 -1.99 -5.94
CA GLU A 67 -3.28 -3.20 -5.15
C GLU A 67 -1.92 -3.87 -5.40
N ALA A 68 -1.41 -3.85 -6.63
CA ALA A 68 -0.09 -4.41 -6.94
C ALA A 68 1.04 -3.60 -6.30
N TYR A 69 0.93 -2.27 -6.30
CA TYR A 69 1.85 -1.41 -5.54
C TYR A 69 1.76 -1.70 -4.04
N PHE A 70 0.56 -1.75 -3.47
CA PHE A 70 0.38 -2.08 -2.06
C PHE A 70 1.02 -3.42 -1.69
N ASN A 71 0.76 -4.47 -2.46
CA ASN A 71 1.29 -5.80 -2.21
C ASN A 71 2.82 -5.86 -2.36
N ARG A 72 3.41 -5.15 -3.34
CA ARG A 72 4.87 -5.03 -3.46
C ARG A 72 5.47 -4.26 -2.28
N GLY A 73 4.78 -3.23 -1.81
CA GLY A 73 5.14 -2.50 -0.60
C GLY A 73 5.16 -3.39 0.64
N LEU A 74 4.17 -4.28 0.80
CA LEU A 74 4.16 -5.28 1.87
C LEU A 74 5.36 -6.23 1.79
N ALA A 75 5.70 -6.70 0.59
CA ALA A 75 6.84 -7.59 0.38
C ALA A 75 8.18 -6.90 0.70
N HIS A 76 8.38 -5.67 0.23
CA HIS A 76 9.53 -4.85 0.59
C HIS A 76 9.61 -4.58 2.10
N PHE A 77 8.48 -4.31 2.75
CA PHE A 77 8.46 -4.13 4.20
C PHE A 77 8.94 -5.38 4.95
N LYS A 78 8.59 -6.58 4.48
CA LYS A 78 9.02 -7.86 5.10
C LYS A 78 10.51 -8.14 4.95
N THR A 79 11.17 -7.63 3.92
CA THR A 79 12.61 -7.83 3.70
C THR A 79 13.48 -6.75 4.37
N GLY A 80 12.86 -5.66 4.86
CA GLY A 80 13.55 -4.63 5.63
C GLY A 80 14.02 -5.12 6.99
N SER A 81 15.12 -4.55 7.49
CA SER A 81 15.65 -4.88 8.81
C SER A 81 16.26 -3.67 9.51
N TYR A 82 16.71 -3.85 10.75
CA TYR A 82 17.43 -2.80 11.46
C TYR A 82 18.75 -2.41 10.76
N TYR A 83 19.43 -3.37 10.14
CA TYR A 83 20.73 -3.16 9.48
C TYR A 83 20.60 -2.79 8.00
N ASN A 84 19.48 -3.12 7.36
CA ASN A 84 19.18 -2.72 5.97
C ASN A 84 17.81 -2.04 5.89
N LYS A 85 17.81 -0.71 5.76
CA LYS A 85 16.60 0.13 5.72
C LYS A 85 16.08 0.41 4.31
N GLU A 86 16.86 0.11 3.27
CA GLU A 86 16.48 0.34 1.87
C GLU A 86 15.12 -0.29 1.52
N PRO A 87 14.78 -1.52 1.98
CA PRO A 87 13.46 -2.08 1.68
C PRO A 87 12.31 -1.31 2.32
N TYR A 88 12.49 -0.67 3.48
CA TYR A 88 11.46 0.19 4.06
C TYR A 88 11.24 1.46 3.23
N GLU A 89 12.28 2.02 2.62
CA GLU A 89 12.14 3.16 1.71
C GLU A 89 11.37 2.78 0.45
N LYS A 90 11.68 1.61 -0.14
CA LYS A 90 10.92 1.06 -1.27
C LYS A 90 9.46 0.79 -0.91
N ALA A 91 9.20 0.25 0.29
CA ALA A 91 7.84 0.06 0.78
C ALA A 91 7.08 1.40 0.90
N ILE A 92 7.72 2.44 1.43
CA ILE A 92 7.12 3.79 1.52
C ILE A 92 6.76 4.34 0.14
N GLN A 93 7.63 4.16 -0.87
CA GLN A 93 7.36 4.60 -2.24
C GLN A 93 6.14 3.88 -2.83
N ASP A 94 6.10 2.55 -2.68
CA ASP A 94 5.00 1.73 -3.19
C ASP A 94 3.67 2.04 -2.50
N PHE A 95 3.64 2.17 -1.17
CA PHE A 95 2.43 2.58 -0.45
C PHE A 95 1.98 3.99 -0.83
N THR A 96 2.93 4.91 -1.05
CA THR A 96 2.60 6.25 -1.54
C THR A 96 1.95 6.18 -2.90
N LYS A 97 2.46 5.33 -3.81
CA LYS A 97 1.85 5.18 -5.13
C LYS A 97 0.45 4.55 -5.06
N ALA A 98 0.26 3.56 -4.19
CA ALA A 98 -1.06 2.98 -3.94
C ALA A 98 -2.06 4.03 -3.43
N ILE A 99 -1.65 4.92 -2.52
CA ILE A 99 -2.47 6.02 -1.99
C ILE A 99 -2.77 7.07 -3.07
N GLU A 100 -1.81 7.42 -3.93
CA GLU A 100 -2.05 8.35 -5.05
C GLU A 100 -3.11 7.82 -6.01
N LEU A 101 -3.09 6.51 -6.28
CA LEU A 101 -4.05 5.84 -7.16
C LEU A 101 -5.41 5.63 -6.47
N LYS A 102 -5.40 5.37 -5.16
CA LYS A 102 -6.58 5.09 -4.33
C LYS A 102 -6.49 5.88 -3.01
N PRO A 103 -6.99 7.13 -2.96
CA PRO A 103 -6.83 8.00 -1.80
C PRO A 103 -7.52 7.56 -0.50
N ASP A 104 -8.45 6.60 -0.57
CA ASP A 104 -9.18 5.99 0.54
C ASP A 104 -8.63 4.60 0.93
N PHE A 105 -7.43 4.22 0.44
CA PHE A 105 -6.82 2.92 0.73
C PHE A 105 -6.27 2.84 2.16
N VAL A 106 -7.16 2.54 3.11
CA VAL A 106 -6.88 2.45 4.55
C VAL A 106 -5.62 1.64 4.88
N ASP A 107 -5.49 0.43 4.34
CA ASP A 107 -4.34 -0.43 4.62
C ASP A 107 -3.02 0.17 4.14
N ALA A 108 -3.01 0.90 3.02
CA ALA A 108 -1.80 1.53 2.50
C ALA A 108 -1.32 2.65 3.42
N TYR A 109 -2.22 3.47 4.00
CA TYR A 109 -1.84 4.44 5.02
C TYR A 109 -1.29 3.76 6.27
N TYR A 110 -1.98 2.74 6.79
CA TYR A 110 -1.54 2.00 7.97
C TYR A 110 -0.13 1.43 7.79
N HIS A 111 0.12 0.74 6.68
CA HIS A 111 1.41 0.12 6.41
C HIS A 111 2.52 1.14 6.07
N ARG A 112 2.20 2.28 5.44
CA ARG A 112 3.17 3.37 5.26
C ARG A 112 3.58 4.00 6.58
N GLY A 113 2.63 4.19 7.50
CA GLY A 113 2.91 4.62 8.88
C GLY A 113 3.84 3.63 9.60
N LEU A 114 3.56 2.33 9.49
CA LEU A 114 4.44 1.28 10.03
C LEU A 114 5.85 1.33 9.42
N ALA A 115 5.99 1.62 8.12
CA ALA A 115 7.29 1.74 7.46
C ALA A 115 8.08 2.95 7.96
N TYR A 116 7.43 4.11 8.13
CA TYR A 116 8.08 5.30 8.68
C TYR A 116 8.63 5.09 10.10
N ILE A 117 7.89 4.42 10.99
CA ILE A 117 8.36 4.19 12.37
C ILE A 117 9.52 3.20 12.45
N GLN A 118 9.85 2.47 11.38
CA GLN A 118 11.07 1.65 11.34
C GLN A 118 12.35 2.51 11.35
N PHE A 119 12.27 3.80 11.08
CA PHE A 119 13.41 4.71 11.17
C PHE A 119 13.51 5.39 12.54
N VAL A 120 12.41 5.39 13.32
CA VAL A 120 12.30 6.06 14.61
C VAL A 120 12.73 5.10 15.73
N HIS A 121 13.79 5.47 16.44
CA HIS A 121 14.36 4.68 17.54
C HIS A 121 14.81 5.57 18.69
N TYR A 122 14.19 5.44 19.88
CA TYR A 122 14.36 6.39 20.98
C TYR A 122 15.80 6.57 21.48
N TYR A 123 16.65 5.54 21.35
CA TYR A 123 18.05 5.58 21.78
C TYR A 123 18.93 6.54 20.95
N ARG A 124 18.42 7.12 19.85
CA ARG A 124 19.15 8.02 18.96
C ARG A 124 18.88 9.51 19.22
N LYS A 125 18.57 9.90 20.47
CA LYS A 125 18.36 11.31 20.82
C LYS A 125 19.69 12.08 20.89
N PRO A 126 19.73 13.36 20.47
CA PRO A 126 18.63 14.12 19.87
C PRO A 126 18.30 13.65 18.46
N PHE A 127 17.01 13.66 18.09
CA PHE A 127 16.58 13.24 16.76
C PHE A 127 17.01 14.25 15.70
N SER A 128 17.47 13.76 14.55
CA SER A 128 17.66 14.60 13.36
C SER A 128 16.30 15.01 12.77
N GLN A 129 16.29 16.08 11.97
CA GLN A 129 15.07 16.56 11.33
C GLN A 129 14.37 15.48 10.49
N ASP A 130 15.14 14.67 9.75
CA ASP A 130 14.59 13.56 8.97
C ASP A 130 13.83 12.53 9.83
N ILE A 131 14.32 12.23 11.04
CA ILE A 131 13.62 11.32 11.96
C ILE A 131 12.35 11.96 12.52
N ILE A 132 12.38 13.27 12.80
CA ILE A 132 11.20 14.02 13.23
C ILE A 132 10.14 14.03 12.10
N ASP A 133 10.56 14.24 10.86
CA ASP A 133 9.66 14.25 9.70
C ASP A 133 9.03 12.87 9.47
N LYS A 134 9.82 11.79 9.57
CA LYS A 134 9.29 10.41 9.47
C LYS A 134 8.32 10.09 10.61
N PHE A 135 8.61 10.51 11.84
CA PHE A 135 7.67 10.38 12.96
C PHE A 135 6.35 11.11 12.68
N ASN A 136 6.41 12.37 12.24
CA ASN A 136 5.22 13.15 11.91
C ASN A 136 4.40 12.52 10.77
N LYS A 137 5.07 12.03 9.72
CA LYS A 137 4.41 11.31 8.61
C LYS A 137 3.70 10.04 9.09
N ALA A 138 4.31 9.27 9.98
CA ALA A 138 3.66 8.09 10.56
C ALA A 138 2.40 8.44 11.36
N VAL A 139 2.48 9.45 12.23
CA VAL A 139 1.34 9.93 13.02
C VAL A 139 0.21 10.41 12.11
N ASN A 140 0.54 11.16 11.05
CA ASN A 140 -0.44 11.62 10.07
C ASN A 140 -1.12 10.45 9.35
N ASP A 141 -0.38 9.44 8.92
CA ASP A 141 -0.93 8.27 8.24
C ASP A 141 -1.87 7.47 9.16
N PHE A 142 -1.49 7.24 10.43
CA PHE A 142 -2.38 6.56 11.38
C PHE A 142 -3.63 7.39 11.72
N ASN A 143 -3.50 8.72 11.84
CA ASN A 143 -4.67 9.58 12.01
C ASN A 143 -5.58 9.56 10.77
N LYS A 144 -5.02 9.47 9.56
CA LYS A 144 -5.81 9.32 8.34
C LYS A 144 -6.59 8.00 8.32
N VAL A 145 -5.99 6.91 8.80
CA VAL A 145 -6.71 5.64 9.02
C VAL A 145 -7.89 5.85 9.96
N LEU A 146 -7.70 6.54 11.08
CA LEU A 146 -8.77 6.81 12.05
C LEU A 146 -9.83 7.81 11.56
N GLU A 147 -9.49 8.67 10.59
CA GLU A 147 -10.47 9.51 9.90
C GLU A 147 -11.39 8.67 9.00
N LEU A 148 -10.84 7.64 8.33
CA LEU A 148 -11.57 6.75 7.43
C LEU A 148 -12.31 5.63 8.18
N ASP A 149 -11.71 5.10 9.25
CA ASP A 149 -12.29 4.11 10.16
C ASP A 149 -11.90 4.44 11.62
N PRO A 150 -12.76 5.17 12.35
CA PRO A 150 -12.50 5.55 13.75
C PRO A 150 -12.33 4.37 14.72
N ASN A 151 -12.78 3.17 14.36
CA ASN A 151 -12.71 2.00 15.24
C ASN A 151 -11.53 1.08 14.90
N TYR A 152 -10.62 1.51 14.02
CA TYR A 152 -9.47 0.72 13.58
C TYR A 152 -8.41 0.60 14.69
N ALA A 153 -8.59 -0.38 15.60
CA ALA A 153 -7.75 -0.59 16.77
C ALA A 153 -6.25 -0.68 16.46
N LEU A 154 -5.89 -1.25 15.31
CA LEU A 154 -4.49 -1.34 14.89
C LEU A 154 -3.86 0.03 14.63
N ALA A 155 -4.62 1.05 14.20
CA ALA A 155 -4.10 2.41 14.03
C ALA A 155 -3.84 3.10 15.37
N TYR A 156 -4.69 2.86 16.38
CA TYR A 156 -4.38 3.27 17.75
C TYR A 156 -3.10 2.59 18.26
N ALA A 157 -2.94 1.28 18.04
CA ALA A 157 -1.70 0.58 18.37
C ALA A 157 -0.48 1.13 17.58
N GLY A 158 -0.69 1.51 16.32
CA GLY A 158 0.31 2.17 15.47
C GLY A 158 0.78 3.51 16.05
N LEU A 159 -0.15 4.36 16.49
CA LEU A 159 0.15 5.61 17.20
C LEU A 159 0.91 5.34 18.51
N GLY A 160 0.47 4.37 19.30
CA GLY A 160 1.16 3.93 20.51
C GLY A 160 2.62 3.56 20.22
N ASN A 161 2.84 2.73 19.20
CA ASN A 161 4.18 2.33 18.75
C ASN A 161 5.03 3.52 18.26
N ALA A 162 4.44 4.48 17.56
CA ALA A 162 5.13 5.68 17.09
C ALA A 162 5.60 6.52 18.29
N TYR A 163 4.72 6.83 19.23
CA TYR A 163 5.04 7.62 20.42
C TYR A 163 6.02 6.90 21.35
N TYR A 164 5.90 5.59 21.50
CA TYR A 164 6.85 4.79 22.27
C TYR A 164 8.27 4.91 21.69
N ARG A 165 8.40 4.72 20.37
CA ARG A 165 9.68 4.85 19.65
C ARG A 165 10.24 6.27 19.65
N TYR A 166 9.38 7.28 19.73
CA TYR A 166 9.77 8.68 19.86
C TYR A 166 10.17 9.06 21.31
N GLY A 167 9.77 8.26 22.28
CA GLY A 167 10.08 8.44 23.70
C GLY A 167 9.02 9.22 24.48
N GLU A 168 7.78 9.30 23.98
CA GLU A 168 6.63 9.97 24.60
C GLU A 168 5.71 8.93 25.24
N TRP A 169 6.17 8.28 26.31
CA TRP A 169 5.59 7.02 26.79
C TRP A 169 4.17 7.18 27.33
N VAL A 170 3.87 8.28 28.01
CA VAL A 170 2.51 8.58 28.49
C VAL A 170 1.51 8.68 27.33
N LYS A 171 1.93 9.27 26.19
CA LYS A 171 1.07 9.30 25.00
C LYS A 171 0.93 7.91 24.40
N ALA A 172 2.01 7.13 24.39
CA ALA A 172 1.97 5.76 23.90
C ALA A 172 0.96 4.91 24.67
N ASP A 173 1.02 4.95 26.00
CA ASP A 173 0.10 4.21 26.90
C ASP A 173 -1.36 4.59 26.63
N ASN A 174 -1.67 5.89 26.54
CA ASN A 174 -3.02 6.35 26.21
C ASN A 174 -3.54 5.80 24.86
N PHE A 175 -2.67 5.64 23.86
CA PHE A 175 -3.06 5.08 22.57
C PHE A 175 -3.18 3.55 22.61
N TYR A 176 -2.38 2.87 23.42
CA TYR A 176 -2.53 1.44 23.66
C TYR A 176 -3.85 1.12 24.38
N ASP A 177 -4.24 1.92 25.37
CA ASP A 177 -5.53 1.78 26.05
C ASP A 177 -6.69 1.90 25.06
N LYS A 178 -6.67 2.92 24.19
CA LYS A 178 -7.66 3.07 23.10
C LYS A 178 -7.68 1.88 22.14
N ALA A 179 -6.53 1.30 21.82
CA ALA A 179 -6.47 0.11 20.98
C ALA A 179 -7.16 -1.09 21.66
N LEU A 180 -7.01 -1.25 22.98
CA LEU A 180 -7.65 -2.30 23.75
C LEU A 180 -9.17 -2.10 23.86
N GLU A 181 -9.63 -0.86 24.08
CA GLU A 181 -11.06 -0.52 24.11
C GLU A 181 -11.79 -0.88 22.80
N ASN A 182 -11.11 -0.77 21.66
CA ASN A 182 -11.69 -1.02 20.34
C ASN A 182 -11.49 -2.47 19.83
N LYS A 183 -10.74 -3.31 20.56
CA LYS A 183 -10.40 -4.68 20.12
C LYS A 183 -11.65 -5.56 19.96
N ASP A 184 -12.59 -5.46 20.90
CA ASP A 184 -13.79 -6.30 20.91
C ASP A 184 -14.77 -5.96 19.78
N LEU A 185 -14.79 -4.71 19.32
CA LEU A 185 -15.58 -4.29 18.15
C LEU A 185 -15.09 -4.95 16.86
N ILE A 186 -13.77 -5.16 16.73
CA ILE A 186 -13.17 -5.87 15.60
C ILE A 186 -13.47 -7.36 15.67
N LEU A 187 -13.29 -7.98 16.84
CA LEU A 187 -13.60 -9.40 17.05
C LEU A 187 -15.09 -9.70 16.82
N ALA A 188 -15.98 -8.79 17.22
CA ALA A 188 -17.41 -8.91 16.99
C ALA A 188 -17.81 -8.79 15.51
N LYS A 189 -17.07 -8.02 14.70
CA LYS A 189 -17.26 -7.99 13.24
C LYS A 189 -16.73 -9.27 12.58
N ALA A 190 -15.54 -9.72 12.95
CA ALA A 190 -14.93 -10.93 12.42
C ALA A 190 -15.71 -12.21 12.78
N GLY A 191 -16.28 -12.28 13.99
CA GLY A 191 -17.07 -13.42 14.45
C GLY A 191 -18.50 -13.51 13.91
N LYS A 192 -18.95 -12.55 13.10
CA LYS A 192 -20.25 -12.61 12.39
C LYS A 192 -20.13 -13.06 10.93
N GLU A 193 -18.92 -13.30 10.45
CA GLU A 193 -18.64 -13.80 9.10
C GLU A 193 -18.08 -15.24 9.11
N GLY A 194 -18.10 -15.92 10.25
CA GLY A 194 -17.67 -17.32 10.43
C GLY A 194 -18.82 -18.29 10.64
#